data_AF-A0A9E4N3J9-F1
#
_entry.id   AF-A0A9E4N3J9-F1
#
_cell.length_a   1.000
_cell.length_b   1.000
_cell.length_c   1.000
_cell.angle_alpha   90.00
_cell.angle_beta   90.00
_cell.angle_gamma   90.00
#
_symmetry.space_group_name_H-M   'P 1'
#
loop_
_entity.id
_entity.type
_entity.pdbx_description
1 polymer ?
#
loop_
_entity_poly.entity_id
_entity_poly.type
_entity_poly.pdbx_seq_one_letter_code
_entity_poly.pdbx_strand_id
1 'polypeptide(L)' 'SIVFKEETIQVTISVGLYSSVSLASSQTPDSVIASADKALYRAKTNGRNRVEVHKVRTAISA' A
#
# COMPACT_ATOMS: atom_id res chain seq x y z
N SER A 1 3.26 19.35 -2.46
CA SER A 1 2.51 20.55 -1.99
C SER A 1 1.27 20.71 -2.84
N ILE A 2 0.27 21.41 -2.33
CA ILE A 2 -0.88 21.88 -3.10
C ILE A 2 -1.01 23.38 -2.91
N VAL A 3 -1.41 24.10 -3.96
CA VAL A 3 -1.68 25.54 -3.89
C VAL A 3 -3.18 25.74 -3.69
N PHE A 4 -3.56 26.51 -2.67
CA PHE A 4 -4.96 26.85 -2.39
C PHE A 4 -5.05 28.30 -1.92
N LYS A 5 -5.82 29.13 -2.65
CA LYS A 5 -5.96 30.57 -2.37
C LYS A 5 -4.62 31.29 -2.20
N GLU A 6 -3.71 31.09 -3.16
CA GLU A 6 -2.36 31.69 -3.18
C GLU A 6 -1.41 31.22 -2.05
N GLU A 7 -1.88 30.33 -1.16
CA GLU A 7 -1.07 29.71 -0.12
C GLU A 7 -0.56 28.33 -0.54
N THR A 8 0.68 28.01 -0.15
CA THR A 8 1.28 26.68 -0.39
C THR A 8 1.10 25.80 0.84
N ILE A 9 0.33 24.73 0.70
CA ILE A 9 0.10 23.75 1.77
C ILE A 9 1.01 22.54 1.56
N GLN A 10 1.84 22.26 2.57
CA GLN A 10 2.68 21.07 2.59
C GLN A 10 1.83 19.85 2.95
N VAL A 11 1.86 18.85 2.07
CA VAL A 11 1.12 17.60 2.24
C VAL A 11 2.06 16.42 2.00
N THR A 12 1.77 15.32 2.68
CA THR A 12 2.44 14.04 2.47
C THR A 12 1.39 12.96 2.20
N ILE A 13 1.81 11.84 1.64
CA ILE A 13 0.95 10.67 1.45
C ILE A 13 1.51 9.48 2.23
N SER A 14 0.60 8.62 2.67
CA SER A 14 0.95 7.29 3.17
C SER A 14 0.46 6.28 2.15
N VAL A 15 1.26 5.27 1.84
CA VAL A 15 0.97 4.33 0.76
C VAL A 15 1.02 2.90 1.29
N GLY A 16 -0.01 2.12 0.97
CA GLY A 16 -0.01 0.69 1.14
C GLY A 16 0.18 0.00 -0.21
N LEU A 17 1.21 -0.83 -0.31
CA LEU A 17 1.53 -1.57 -1.53
C LEU A 17 1.26 -3.06 -1.33
N TYR A 18 0.64 -3.69 -2.32
CA TYR A 18 0.61 -5.14 -2.45
C TYR A 18 1.67 -5.59 -3.47
N SER A 19 2.43 -6.62 -3.14
CA SER A 19 3.42 -7.21 -4.05
C SER A 19 3.39 -8.74 -3.98
N SER A 20 3.32 -9.36 -5.16
CA SER A 20 3.42 -10.82 -5.34
C SER A 20 4.30 -11.13 -6.54
N VAL A 21 4.99 -12.27 -6.47
CA VAL A 21 5.80 -12.81 -7.59
C VAL A 21 4.92 -13.54 -8.60
N SER A 22 3.77 -14.05 -8.18
CA SER A 22 2.79 -14.71 -9.04
C SER A 22 1.38 -14.46 -8.52
N LEU A 23 0.43 -14.24 -9.42
CA LEU A 23 -0.98 -14.19 -9.07
C LEU A 23 -1.46 -15.63 -8.84
N ALA A 24 -1.62 -16.02 -7.58
CA ALA A 24 -2.25 -17.30 -7.29
C ALA A 24 -3.69 -17.30 -7.79
N SER A 25 -4.20 -18.45 -8.24
CA SER A 25 -5.57 -18.58 -8.75
C SER A 25 -6.65 -18.19 -7.74
N SER A 26 -6.32 -18.24 -6.44
CA SER A 26 -7.19 -17.80 -5.35
C SER A 26 -7.20 -16.29 -5.12
N GLN A 27 -6.36 -15.51 -5.83
CA GLN A 27 -6.32 -14.06 -5.67
C GLN A 27 -7.40 -13.39 -6.49
N THR A 28 -8.28 -12.69 -5.79
CA THR A 28 -9.26 -11.79 -6.40
C THR A 28 -8.77 -10.35 -6.33
N PRO A 29 -9.24 -9.44 -7.21
CA PRO A 29 -8.97 -8.01 -7.12
C PRO A 29 -9.25 -7.45 -5.71
N ASP A 30 -10.37 -7.85 -5.10
CA ASP A 30 -10.74 -7.42 -3.74
C ASP A 30 -9.71 -7.87 -2.69
N SER A 31 -9.21 -9.11 -2.80
CA SER A 31 -8.19 -9.61 -1.88
C SER A 31 -6.85 -8.85 -2.00
N VAL A 32 -6.51 -8.41 -3.21
CA VAL A 32 -5.32 -7.59 -3.49
C VAL A 32 -5.49 -6.20 -2.89
N ILE A 33 -6.64 -5.56 -3.12
CA ILE A 33 -6.96 -4.24 -2.56
C ILE A 33 -6.98 -4.29 -1.03
N ALA A 34 -7.64 -5.28 -0.44
CA ALA A 34 -7.68 -5.46 1.01
C ALA A 34 -6.27 -5.65 1.61
N SER A 35 -5.38 -6.32 0.90
CA SER A 35 -4.00 -6.52 1.34
C SER A 35 -3.17 -5.23 1.24
N ALA A 36 -3.37 -4.43 0.18
CA ALA A 36 -2.79 -3.10 0.06
C ALA A 36 -3.33 -2.15 1.14
N ASP A 37 -4.63 -2.20 1.44
CA ASP A 37 -5.24 -1.37 2.49
C ASP A 37 -4.71 -1.73 3.88
N LYS A 38 -4.50 -3.01 4.19
CA LYS A 38 -3.81 -3.43 5.42
C LYS A 38 -2.41 -2.83 5.53
N ALA A 39 -1.68 -2.72 4.42
CA ALA A 39 -0.38 -2.05 4.40
C ALA A 39 -0.53 -0.54 4.60
N LEU A 40 -1.51 0.10 3.95
CA LEU A 40 -1.81 1.51 4.12
C LEU A 40 -2.15 1.84 5.57
N TYR A 41 -2.91 0.97 6.24
CA TYR A 41 -3.22 1.10 7.65
C TYR A 41 -1.95 1.11 8.50
N ARG A 42 -1.01 0.19 8.27
CA ARG A 42 0.31 0.21 8.92
C ARG A 42 1.06 1.51 8.65
N ALA A 43 1.01 2.03 7.42
CA ALA A 43 1.72 3.27 7.08
C ALA A 43 1.13 4.45 7.88
N LYS A 44 -0.19 4.49 8.05
CA LYS A 44 -0.90 5.50 8.85
C LYS A 44 -0.59 5.38 10.34
N THR A 45 -0.51 4.17 10.90
CA THR A 45 -0.23 3.94 12.33
C THR A 45 1.25 4.11 12.68
N ASN A 46 2.17 3.81 11.76
CA ASN A 46 3.62 3.88 11.97
C ASN A 46 4.22 5.28 11.73
N GLY A 47 3.39 6.33 11.78
CA GLY A 47 3.86 7.72 11.67
C GLY A 47 3.66 8.39 10.31
N ARG A 48 2.87 7.81 9.40
CA ARG A 48 2.53 8.39 8.08
C ARG A 48 3.78 8.64 7.22
N ASN A 49 3.62 9.40 6.13
CA ASN A 49 4.66 9.80 5.17
C ASN A 49 5.64 8.67 4.82
N ARG A 50 5.09 7.49 4.49
CA ARG A 50 5.86 6.28 4.22
C ARG A 50 5.09 5.29 3.38
N VAL A 51 5.83 4.32 2.86
CA VAL A 51 5.30 3.16 2.15
C VAL A 51 5.42 1.94 3.05
N GLU A 52 4.34 1.17 3.15
CA GLU A 52 4.33 -0.15 3.77
C GLU A 52 3.92 -1.18 2.73
N VAL A 53 4.52 -2.37 2.78
CA VAL A 53 4.32 -3.40 1.75
C VAL A 53 3.71 -4.65 2.38
N HIS A 54 2.65 -5.16 1.78
CA HIS A 54 2.15 -6.51 2.00
C HIS A 54 2.77 -7.43 0.95
N LYS A 55 3.69 -8.30 1.38
CA LYS A 55 4.38 -9.26 0.50
C LYS A 55 3.75 -10.62 0.66
N VAL A 56 3.35 -11.23 -0.46
CA VAL A 56 2.95 -12.65 -0.48
C VAL A 56 4.10 -13.46 -1.04
N ARG A 57 4.57 -14.41 -0.25
CA ARG A 57 5.50 -15.45 -0.72
C ARG A 57 4.67 -16.65 -1.11
N THR A 58 4.60 -16.94 -2.40
CA THR A 58 4.19 -18.27 -2.85
C THR A 58 5.38 -19.20 -2.62
N ALA A 59 5.16 -20.30 -1.91
CA ALA A 59 6.18 -21.35 -1.82
C ALA A 59 6.49 -21.81 -3.25
N ILE A 60 7.76 -21.72 -3.63
CA ILE A 60 8.24 -22.40 -4.83
C ILE A 60 8.21 -23.88 -4.44
N SER A 61 7.21 -24.63 -4.91
CA SER A 61 7.33 -26.08 -4.95
C SER A 61 8.44 -26.39 -5.95
N ALA A 62 9.62 -26.74 -5.41
CA ALA A 62 10.70 -27.36 -6.16
C ALA A 62 10.39 -28.84 -6.41
#